data_AF-A0A521KIZ9-F1
#
_entry.id   AF-A0A521KIZ9-F1
#
_cell.length_a   1.000
_cell.length_b   1.000
_cell.length_c   1.000
_cell.angle_alpha   90.00
_cell.angle_beta   90.00
_cell.angle_gamma   90.00
#
_symmetry.space_group_name_H-M   'P 1'
#
loop_
_entity.id
_entity.type
_entity.pdbx_description
1 polymer ?
#
loop_
_entity_poly.entity_id
_entity_poly.type
_entity_poly.pdbx_seq_one_letter_code
_entity_poly.pdbx_strand_id
1 'polypeptide(L)'
;MPTAARPLRSISVLMPTWQGAEFLDRVLTSLARQRCDVPWDFLAIDSGSTDGTLEILARHAQSFPVPLRVESIDKVEFDHGDTRNLLASRSRGELLVFLTQDAIQIGRA
;
A
#
# COMPACT_ATOMS: atom_id res chain seq x y z
N MET A 1 -3.02 -34.61 11.51
CA MET A 1 -2.38 -33.65 12.42
C MET A 1 -2.26 -32.33 11.68
N PRO A 2 -2.80 -31.20 12.17
CA PRO A 2 -2.53 -29.91 11.55
C PRO A 2 -1.05 -29.61 11.77
N THR A 3 -0.32 -29.35 10.70
CA THR A 3 1.06 -28.87 10.76
C THR A 3 1.06 -27.56 11.53
N ALA A 4 1.93 -27.42 12.54
CA ALA A 4 2.06 -26.16 13.27
C ALA A 4 2.33 -25.03 12.26
N ALA A 5 1.49 -23.99 12.27
CA ALA A 5 1.60 -22.88 11.34
C ALA A 5 2.98 -22.22 11.51
N ARG A 6 3.76 -22.15 10.43
CA ARG A 6 5.06 -21.47 10.43
C ARG A 6 4.83 -19.96 10.64
N PRO A 7 5.61 -19.27 11.49
CA PRO A 7 5.48 -17.83 11.67
C PRO A 7 5.76 -17.07 10.36
N LEU A 8 4.96 -16.03 10.11
CA LEU A 8 5.12 -15.10 8.99
C LEU A 8 6.43 -14.33 9.11
N ARG A 9 7.14 -14.15 7.99
CA ARG A 9 8.45 -13.45 7.96
C ARG A 9 8.44 -12.08 7.31
N SER A 10 7.46 -11.80 6.45
CA SER A 10 7.35 -10.50 5.78
C SER A 10 5.93 -10.24 5.28
N ILE A 11 5.58 -8.96 5.20
CA ILE A 11 4.29 -8.48 4.66
C ILE A 11 4.57 -7.46 3.57
N SER A 12 3.78 -7.48 2.48
CA SER A 12 3.71 -6.36 1.54
C SER A 12 2.30 -5.79 1.57
N VAL A 13 2.17 -4.54 1.98
CA VAL A 13 0.94 -3.76 1.83
C VAL A 13 0.87 -3.25 0.40
N LEU A 14 -0.29 -3.32 -0.23
CA LEU A 14 -0.50 -3.02 -1.64
C LEU A 14 -1.71 -2.10 -1.81
N MET A 15 -1.55 -1.00 -2.55
CA MET A 15 -2.64 -0.07 -2.80
C MET A 15 -2.72 0.31 -4.27
N PRO A 16 -3.74 -0.13 -5.02
CA PRO A 16 -4.14 0.57 -6.23
C PRO A 16 -4.88 1.86 -5.82
N THR A 17 -4.55 2.99 -6.45
CA THR A 17 -5.13 4.29 -6.13
C THR A 17 -5.45 5.10 -7.39
N TRP A 18 -6.55 5.85 -7.34
CA TRP A 18 -6.97 6.79 -8.37
C TRP A 18 -7.86 7.85 -7.72
N GLN A 19 -7.53 9.13 -7.89
CA GLN A 19 -8.23 10.28 -7.31
C GLN A 19 -8.43 10.14 -5.79
N GLY A 20 -7.35 9.82 -5.07
CA GLY A 20 -7.35 9.54 -3.64
C GLY A 20 -7.09 10.74 -2.73
N ALA A 21 -6.91 11.95 -3.26
CA ALA A 21 -6.38 13.07 -2.49
C ALA A 21 -7.22 13.43 -1.26
N GLU A 22 -8.53 13.16 -1.29
CA GLU A 22 -9.45 13.42 -0.17
C GLU A 22 -9.07 12.66 1.11
N PHE A 23 -8.64 11.39 0.99
CA PHE A 23 -8.48 10.49 2.14
C PHE A 23 -7.03 10.06 2.36
N LEU A 24 -6.20 10.09 1.33
CA LEU A 24 -4.92 9.42 1.32
C LEU A 24 -3.96 9.93 2.40
N ASP A 25 -3.94 11.23 2.67
CA ASP A 25 -3.10 11.79 3.73
C ASP A 25 -3.47 11.24 5.12
N ARG A 26 -4.77 11.06 5.40
CA ARG A 26 -5.27 10.48 6.65
C ARG A 26 -4.96 8.98 6.74
N VAL A 27 -5.12 8.25 5.63
CA VAL A 27 -4.78 6.82 5.56
C VAL A 27 -3.29 6.61 5.80
N LEU A 28 -2.43 7.31 5.08
CA LEU A 28 -0.97 7.18 5.23
C LEU A 28 -0.51 7.59 6.63
N THR A 29 -1.07 8.67 7.19
CA THR A 29 -0.77 9.09 8.56
C THR A 29 -1.19 8.04 9.59
N SER A 30 -2.35 7.40 9.42
CA SER A 30 -2.81 6.33 10.32
C SER A 30 -1.97 5.07 10.17
N LEU A 31 -1.65 4.68 8.93
CA LEU A 31 -0.83 3.51 8.61
C LEU A 31 0.60 3.65 9.14
N ALA A 32 1.20 4.85 9.05
CA ALA A 32 2.53 5.13 9.59
C ALA A 32 2.61 5.03 11.12
N ARG A 33 1.48 5.02 11.83
CA ARG A 33 1.43 4.85 13.29
C ARG A 33 1.25 3.40 13.71
N GLN A 34 0.99 2.49 12.77
CA GLN A 34 0.83 1.07 13.08
C GLN A 34 2.17 0.47 13.52
N ARG A 35 2.14 -0.34 14.57
CA ARG A 35 3.27 -1.16 14.99
C ARG A 35 3.06 -2.59 14.52
N CYS A 36 4.09 -3.18 13.93
CA CYS A 36 4.09 -4.56 13.49
C CYS A 36 5.45 -5.16 13.78
N ASP A 37 5.47 -6.30 14.49
CA ASP A 37 6.71 -7.04 14.78
C ASP A 37 7.26 -7.80 13.55
N VAL A 38 6.44 -7.93 12.50
CA VAL A 38 6.83 -8.53 11.23
C VAL A 38 7.32 -7.43 10.28
N PRO A 39 8.52 -7.56 9.67
CA PRO A 39 8.98 -6.60 8.67
C PRO A 39 7.98 -6.45 7.52
N TRP A 40 7.75 -5.21 7.10
CA TRP A 40 6.81 -4.94 6.02
C TRP A 40 7.26 -3.82 5.10
N ASP A 41 6.81 -3.86 3.86
CA ASP A 41 6.93 -2.78 2.88
C ASP A 41 5.55 -2.37 2.35
N PHE A 42 5.51 -1.23 1.67
CA PHE A 42 4.29 -0.71 1.06
C PHE A 42 4.57 -0.32 -0.40
N LEU A 43 3.73 -0.82 -1.31
CA LEU A 43 3.69 -0.42 -2.71
C LEU A 43 2.33 0.20 -3.06
N ALA A 44 2.35 1.42 -3.56
CA ALA A 44 1.20 2.08 -4.15
C ALA A 44 1.37 2.19 -5.67
N ILE A 45 0.35 1.81 -6.43
CA ILE A 45 0.26 2.06 -7.88
C ILE A 45 -0.89 3.04 -8.14
N ASP A 46 -0.53 4.22 -8.61
CA ASP A 46 -1.46 5.24 -9.07
C ASP A 46 -1.86 5.02 -10.53
N SER A 47 -3.14 5.25 -10.86
CA SER A 47 -3.70 5.01 -12.19
C SER A 47 -3.99 6.31 -12.96
N GLY A 48 -3.06 7.26 -12.88
CA GLY A 48 -3.15 8.55 -13.58
C GLY A 48 -4.05 9.56 -12.85
N SER A 49 -3.83 9.74 -11.55
CA SER A 49 -4.53 10.76 -10.76
C SER A 49 -4.10 12.17 -11.15
N THR A 50 -5.02 13.13 -11.01
CA THR A 50 -4.80 14.56 -11.35
C THR A 50 -5.19 15.50 -10.21
N ASP A 51 -5.49 14.96 -9.04
CA ASP A 51 -6.08 15.66 -7.90
C ASP A 51 -5.09 15.96 -6.77
N GLY A 52 -3.80 15.68 -6.96
CA GLY A 52 -2.77 15.79 -5.92
C GLY A 52 -2.38 14.45 -5.27
N THR A 53 -2.97 13.33 -5.69
CA THR A 53 -2.69 12.00 -5.12
C THR A 53 -1.20 11.62 -5.16
N LEU A 54 -0.54 11.84 -6.30
CA LEU A 54 0.89 11.50 -6.48
C LEU A 54 1.79 12.36 -5.59
N GLU A 55 1.47 13.64 -5.44
CA GLU A 55 2.19 14.59 -4.57
C GLU A 55 2.09 14.18 -3.10
N ILE A 56 0.90 13.72 -2.66
CA ILE A 56 0.69 13.19 -1.31
C ILE A 56 1.53 11.93 -1.10
N LEU A 57 1.50 10.97 -2.04
CA LEU A 57 2.29 9.74 -1.96
C LEU A 57 3.80 10.03 -1.90
N ALA A 58 4.29 10.91 -2.79
CA ALA A 58 5.70 11.28 -2.86
C ALA A 58 6.19 11.98 -1.59
N ARG A 59 5.34 12.81 -0.96
CA ARG A 59 5.64 13.45 0.32
C ARG A 59 5.78 12.43 1.45
N HIS A 60 4.83 11.48 1.56
CA HIS A 60 4.87 10.45 2.59
C HIS A 60 6.03 9.46 2.37
N ALA A 61 6.36 9.11 1.13
CA ALA A 61 7.46 8.19 0.83
C ALA A 61 8.83 8.65 1.36
N GLN A 62 9.04 9.94 1.55
CA GLN A 62 10.29 10.50 2.07
C GLN A 62 10.50 10.24 3.57
N SER A 63 9.44 10.03 4.33
CA SER A 63 9.46 9.95 5.80
C SER A 63 8.65 8.80 6.38
N PHE A 64 8.11 7.92 5.53
CA PHE A 64 7.34 6.76 5.95
C PHE A 64 8.22 5.83 6.82
N PRO A 65 7.68 5.22 7.90
CA PRO A 65 8.47 4.41 8.84
C PRO A 65 9.02 3.10 8.24
N VAL A 66 8.52 2.70 7.07
CA VAL A 66 8.95 1.53 6.32
C VAL A 66 9.14 1.90 4.85
N PRO A 67 9.81 1.07 4.02
CA PRO A 67 9.95 1.33 2.60
C PRO A 67 8.57 1.49 1.92
N LEU A 68 8.32 2.70 1.43
CA LEU A 68 7.16 3.04 0.61
C LEU A 68 7.62 3.29 -0.82
N ARG A 69 7.23 2.41 -1.74
CA ARG A 69 7.43 2.58 -3.19
C ARG A 69 6.14 3.10 -3.82
N VAL A 70 6.30 4.05 -4.73
CA VAL A 70 5.20 4.65 -5.49
C VAL A 70 5.51 4.46 -6.96
N GLU A 71 4.58 3.84 -7.67
CA GLU A 71 4.60 3.69 -9.12
C GLU A 71 3.34 4.33 -9.69
N SER A 72 3.38 4.73 -10.96
CA SER A 72 2.22 5.25 -11.68
C SER A 72 2.14 4.54 -13.03
N ILE A 73 0.94 4.15 -13.41
CA ILE A 73 0.61 3.58 -14.72
C ILE A 73 -0.36 4.51 -15.45
N ASP A 74 -0.33 4.47 -16.77
CA ASP A 74 -1.27 5.26 -17.55
C ASP A 74 -2.70 4.75 -17.33
N LYS A 75 -3.68 5.66 -17.29
CA LYS A 75 -5.09 5.30 -17.08
C LYS A 75 -5.62 4.29 -18.11
N VAL A 76 -5.07 4.30 -19.32
CA VAL A 76 -5.42 3.34 -20.38
C VAL A 76 -4.91 1.92 -20.10
N GLU A 77 -3.89 1.79 -19.25
CA GLU A 77 -3.32 0.50 -18.82
C GLU A 77 -4.01 -0.03 -17.55
N PHE A 78 -4.89 0.75 -16.93
CA PHE A 78 -5.57 0.36 -15.71
C PHE A 78 -6.68 -0.66 -15.96
N ASP A 79 -6.54 -1.82 -15.34
CA ASP A 79 -7.62 -2.77 -15.06
C ASP A 79 -7.60 -3.17 -13.57
N HIS A 80 -8.78 -3.39 -12.98
CA HIS A 80 -8.90 -3.69 -11.55
C HIS A 80 -8.22 -5.00 -11.14
N GLY A 81 -8.23 -6.02 -12.00
CA GLY A 81 -7.56 -7.30 -11.78
C GLY A 81 -6.08 -7.19 -12.08
N ASP A 82 -5.74 -6.65 -13.25
CA ASP A 82 -4.34 -6.61 -13.71
C ASP A 82 -3.48 -5.71 -12.85
N THR A 83 -4.00 -4.56 -12.39
CA THR A 83 -3.25 -3.67 -11.49
C THR A 83 -2.98 -4.33 -10.13
N ARG A 84 -3.90 -5.14 -9.62
CA ARG A 84 -3.70 -5.92 -8.38
C ARG A 84 -2.70 -7.06 -8.59
N ASN A 85 -2.74 -7.73 -9.74
CA ASN A 85 -1.76 -8.73 -10.10
C ASN A 85 -0.37 -8.13 -10.30
N LEU A 86 -0.29 -6.93 -10.89
CA LEU A 86 0.94 -6.16 -11.04
C LEU A 86 1.52 -5.84 -9.66
N LEU A 87 0.72 -5.24 -8.76
CA LEU A 87 1.11 -5.02 -7.36
C LEU A 87 1.67 -6.27 -6.70
N ALA A 88 0.97 -7.41 -6.83
CA ALA A 88 1.40 -8.68 -6.26
C ALA A 88 2.73 -9.17 -6.87
N SER A 89 2.88 -9.10 -8.20
CA SER A 89 4.09 -9.53 -8.91
C SER A 89 5.33 -8.69 -8.58
N ARG A 90 5.13 -7.42 -8.19
CA ARG A 90 6.19 -6.47 -7.80
C ARG A 90 6.55 -6.54 -6.31
N SER A 91 5.88 -7.41 -5.56
CA SER A 91 5.99 -7.51 -4.11
C SER A 91 6.68 -8.79 -3.67
N ARG A 92 7.22 -8.77 -2.44
CA ARG A 92 8.07 -9.87 -1.93
C ARG A 92 7.61 -10.40 -0.56
N GLY A 93 6.56 -9.82 0.02
CA GLY A 93 5.96 -10.27 1.26
C GLY A 93 5.45 -11.71 1.16
N GLU A 94 5.61 -12.49 2.23
CA GLU A 94 4.96 -13.79 2.37
C GLU A 94 3.44 -13.65 2.50
N LEU A 95 2.99 -12.52 3.06
CA LEU A 95 1.58 -12.10 3.11
C LEU A 95 1.41 -10.81 2.30
N LEU A 96 0.41 -10.80 1.40
CA LEU A 96 0.01 -9.62 0.64
C LEU A 96 -1.27 -9.05 1.26
N VAL A 97 -1.24 -7.76 1.64
CA VAL A 97 -2.38 -7.06 2.24
C VAL A 97 -2.82 -5.95 1.30
N PHE A 98 -3.97 -6.11 0.69
CA PHE A 98 -4.54 -5.06 -0.17
C PHE A 98 -5.29 -4.03 0.66
N LEU A 99 -5.01 -2.76 0.42
CA LEU A 99 -5.62 -1.62 1.07
C LEU A 99 -6.18 -0.65 0.02
N THR A 100 -7.25 0.05 0.35
CA THR A 100 -7.84 1.12 -0.47
C THR A 100 -7.50 2.50 0.11
N GLN A 101 -7.48 3.52 -0.73
CA GLN A 101 -7.11 4.90 -0.39
C GLN A 101 -8.04 5.59 0.63
N ASP A 102 -9.18 4.98 0.95
CA ASP A 102 -10.24 5.45 1.83
C ASP A 102 -10.42 4.58 3.11
N ALA A 103 -9.63 3.51 3.25
CA ALA A 103 -9.67 2.63 4.41
C ALA A 103 -8.73 3.13 5.52
N ILE A 104 -9.24 4.01 6.40
CA ILE A 104 -8.50 4.54 7.53
C ILE A 104 -8.48 3.51 8.67
N GLN A 105 -7.28 3.08 9.08
CA GLN A 105 -7.11 2.11 10.16
C GLN A 105 -7.53 2.72 11.51
N ILE A 106 -8.21 1.92 12.32
CA ILE A 106 -8.49 2.20 13.73
C ILE A 106 -7.55 1.38 14.61
N GLY A 107 -7.05 1.93 15.71
CA GLY A 107 -6.17 1.21 16.64
C GLY A 107 -4.76 1.77 16.73
N ARG A 108 -4.09 1.47 17.85
CA ARG A 108 -3.01 2.28 18.41
C ARG A 108 -1.61 1.92 17.91
N ALA A 109 -0.81 2.98 17.82
CA ALA A 109 0.62 3.01 18.12
C ALA A 109 0.93 2.32 19.45
#